data_AF-A0A348YMD3-F1
#
_entry.id   AF-A0A348YMD3-F1
#
_cell.length_a   1.000
_cell.length_b   1.000
_cell.length_c   1.000
_cell.angle_alpha   90.00
_cell.angle_beta   90.00
_cell.angle_gamma   90.00
#
_symmetry.space_group_name_H-M   'P 1'
#
loop_
_entity.id
_entity.type
_entity.pdbx_description
1 polymer ?
#
loop_
_entity_poly.entity_id
_entity_poly.type
_entity_poly.pdbx_seq_one_letter_code
_entity_poly.pdbx_strand_id
1 'polypeptide(L)'
;MREFYHDVAYILESLDSKIKRDGMEPKSDNSANAENSLLSEGDACPHCGGRLVLRHSERGDFLGCSNYPECSFMQPVAVRKTVRTILEISDKCPECGYPLEVKKGRFGIFIGCSNYPRCGYIYNNREDAGIPCPVCHKGEMERRQSRNGRVFYSCSNYPECKFTLPGKPVSEKCEECGFPVMFEKKVKAGIALVCGNSLCSSRRKRKKKIIRPN
;
A
#
# COMPACT_ATOMS: atom_id res chain seq x y z
N MET A 1 -7.03 23.64 -9.56
CA MET A 1 -7.99 22.64 -10.09
C MET A 1 -7.47 21.83 -11.28
N ARG A 2 -6.57 22.35 -12.14
CA ARG A 2 -6.00 21.58 -13.28
C ARG A 2 -4.92 20.55 -12.93
N GLU A 3 -4.21 20.70 -11.80
CA GLU A 3 -3.14 19.76 -11.40
C GLU A 3 -3.69 18.44 -10.82
N PHE A 4 -4.90 18.43 -10.25
CA PHE A 4 -5.55 17.22 -9.71
C PHE A 4 -5.93 16.19 -10.79
N TYR A 5 -6.22 16.65 -12.02
CA TYR A 5 -6.62 15.78 -13.13
C TYR A 5 -5.42 15.16 -13.85
N HIS A 6 -4.24 15.80 -13.80
CA HIS A 6 -3.04 15.26 -14.42
C HIS A 6 -2.51 14.02 -13.68
N ASP A 7 -2.62 14.01 -12.35
CA ASP A 7 -2.25 12.86 -11.52
C ASP A 7 -3.23 11.69 -11.69
N VAL A 8 -4.54 11.96 -11.81
CA VAL A 8 -5.57 10.93 -12.04
C VAL A 8 -5.47 10.37 -13.47
N ALA A 9 -5.21 11.21 -14.48
CA ALA A 9 -4.98 10.78 -15.85
C ALA A 9 -3.73 9.90 -15.99
N TYR A 10 -2.62 10.25 -15.33
CA TYR A 10 -1.42 9.41 -15.30
C TYR A 10 -1.66 8.07 -14.60
N ILE A 11 -2.48 8.06 -13.53
CA ILE A 11 -2.88 6.83 -12.82
C ILE A 11 -3.75 5.94 -13.73
N LEU A 12 -4.69 6.51 -14.49
CA LEU A 12 -5.53 5.76 -15.44
C LEU A 12 -4.73 5.24 -16.64
N GLU A 13 -3.85 6.05 -17.24
CA GLU A 13 -2.96 5.62 -18.34
C GLU A 13 -1.99 4.51 -17.92
N SER A 14 -1.54 4.54 -16.66
CA SER A 14 -0.66 3.50 -16.09
C SER A 14 -1.40 2.19 -15.75
N LEU A 15 -2.70 2.25 -15.47
CA LEU A 15 -3.54 1.09 -15.16
C LEU A 15 -3.97 0.34 -16.44
N ASP A 16 -4.39 1.07 -17.48
CA ASP A 16 -4.77 0.49 -18.79
C ASP A 16 -3.62 -0.27 -19.47
N SER A 17 -2.38 0.16 -19.24
CA SER A 17 -1.17 -0.42 -19.83
C SER A 17 -0.69 -1.71 -19.13
N LYS A 18 -1.15 -1.96 -17.90
CA LYS A 18 -0.71 -3.08 -17.05
C LYS A 18 -1.70 -4.24 -17.02
N ILE A 19 -3.00 -3.93 -17.08
CA ILE A 19 -4.07 -4.93 -16.99
C ILE A 19 -4.15 -5.82 -18.26
N LYS A 20 -3.59 -5.37 -19.39
CA LYS A 20 -3.53 -6.17 -20.63
C LYS A 20 -2.42 -7.23 -20.71
N ARG A 21 -1.45 -7.27 -19.79
CA ARG A 21 -0.30 -8.19 -19.89
C ARG A 21 -0.30 -9.35 -18.90
N ASP A 22 -0.88 -9.18 -17.73
CA ASP A 22 -0.84 -10.20 -16.69
C ASP A 22 -2.19 -10.89 -16.57
N GLY A 23 -2.45 -11.81 -17.51
CA GLY A 23 -3.32 -12.94 -17.21
C GLY A 23 -2.60 -13.81 -16.20
N MET A 24 -2.93 -13.70 -14.92
CA MET A 24 -2.31 -14.52 -13.88
C MET A 24 -3.33 -14.88 -12.79
N GLU A 25 -3.53 -16.19 -12.67
CA GLU A 25 -4.34 -16.94 -11.72
C GLU A 25 -3.93 -16.76 -10.24
N PRO A 26 -4.82 -17.13 -9.28
CA PRO A 26 -4.77 -16.66 -7.90
C PRO A 26 -3.76 -17.44 -7.08
N LYS A 27 -3.24 -16.79 -6.02
CA LYS A 27 -2.64 -17.50 -4.89
C LYS A 27 -3.38 -17.17 -3.60
N SER A 28 -3.82 -18.25 -3.00
CA SER A 28 -4.62 -18.39 -1.81
C SER A 28 -3.77 -18.31 -0.54
N ASP A 29 -4.48 -18.16 0.57
CA ASP A 29 -4.11 -18.58 1.93
C ASP A 29 -3.24 -17.59 2.75
N ASN A 30 -3.85 -16.81 3.64
CA ASN A 30 -4.37 -17.38 4.89
C ASN A 30 -5.06 -16.33 5.77
N SER A 31 -6.23 -16.76 6.23
CA SER A 31 -7.12 -16.16 7.22
C SER A 31 -6.42 -15.83 8.55
N ALA A 32 -6.73 -14.66 9.08
CA ALA A 32 -6.78 -14.42 10.52
C ALA A 32 -7.90 -13.42 10.83
N ASN A 33 -9.09 -13.97 11.01
CA ASN A 33 -10.18 -13.56 11.90
C ASN A 33 -10.32 -12.06 12.23
N ALA A 34 -11.33 -11.45 11.63
CA ALA A 34 -12.08 -10.36 12.24
C ALA A 34 -13.57 -10.52 11.91
N GLU A 35 -14.16 -11.64 12.34
CA GLU A 35 -15.61 -11.70 12.55
C GLU A 35 -15.96 -10.75 13.69
N ASN A 36 -16.23 -9.47 13.38
CA ASN A 36 -17.21 -8.65 14.10
C ASN A 36 -17.19 -7.21 13.60
N SER A 37 -18.38 -6.68 13.25
CA SER A 37 -18.87 -5.31 13.56
C SER A 37 -19.87 -4.84 12.50
N LEU A 38 -21.07 -5.43 12.50
CA LEU A 38 -22.24 -4.93 11.75
C LEU A 38 -23.36 -4.47 12.69
N LEU A 39 -23.08 -4.25 13.98
CA LEU A 39 -24.08 -3.75 14.92
C LEU A 39 -24.32 -2.25 14.70
N SER A 40 -25.58 -1.86 14.70
CA SER A 40 -26.14 -0.54 14.49
C SER A 40 -27.04 -0.14 15.66
N GLU A 41 -27.43 1.14 15.71
CA GLU A 41 -28.32 1.63 16.76
C GLU A 41 -29.68 0.92 16.69
N GLY A 42 -30.08 0.28 17.79
CA GLY A 42 -31.31 -0.49 17.87
C GLY A 42 -31.16 -2.01 17.75
N ASP A 43 -29.98 -2.52 17.39
CA ASP A 43 -29.74 -3.96 17.34
C ASP A 43 -29.74 -4.60 18.73
N ALA A 44 -29.99 -5.91 18.77
CA ALA A 44 -29.95 -6.70 19.99
C ALA A 44 -28.49 -6.89 20.47
N CYS A 45 -28.26 -6.64 21.75
CA CYS A 45 -26.96 -6.83 22.38
C CYS A 45 -26.59 -8.32 22.38
N PRO A 46 -25.37 -8.70 21.95
CA PRO A 46 -24.96 -10.10 21.91
C PRO A 46 -24.83 -10.74 23.30
N HIS A 47 -24.75 -9.96 24.38
CA HIS A 47 -24.61 -10.48 25.74
C HIS A 47 -25.93 -10.72 26.45
N CYS A 48 -26.94 -9.86 26.24
CA CYS A 48 -28.18 -9.89 27.01
C CYS A 48 -29.45 -9.73 26.19
N GLY A 49 -29.33 -9.55 24.86
CA GLY A 49 -30.46 -9.27 23.97
C GLY A 49 -31.06 -7.87 24.12
N GLY A 50 -30.61 -7.07 25.08
CA GLY A 50 -31.07 -5.69 25.29
C GLY A 50 -30.72 -4.78 24.12
N ARG A 51 -31.43 -3.66 23.96
CA ARG A 51 -31.26 -2.77 22.81
C ARG A 51 -29.93 -2.01 22.87
N LEU A 52 -29.21 -1.93 21.77
CA LEU A 52 -28.02 -1.09 21.65
C LEU A 52 -28.39 0.37 21.39
N VAL A 53 -27.75 1.28 22.11
CA VAL A 53 -27.96 2.73 22.05
C VAL A 53 -26.63 3.41 21.74
N LEU A 54 -26.65 4.40 20.85
CA LEU A 54 -25.47 5.22 20.56
C LEU A 54 -25.18 6.16 21.74
N ARG A 55 -23.95 6.12 22.24
CA ARG A 55 -23.46 7.00 23.30
C ARG A 55 -22.16 7.67 22.88
N HIS A 56 -21.94 8.89 23.40
CA HIS A 56 -20.77 9.70 23.12
C HIS A 56 -19.79 9.67 24.29
N SER A 57 -18.50 9.50 24.02
CA SER A 57 -17.42 9.62 25.01
C SER A 57 -16.29 10.50 24.49
N GLU A 58 -15.36 10.91 25.36
CA GLU A 58 -14.13 11.60 24.94
C GLU A 58 -13.30 10.78 23.93
N ARG A 59 -13.40 9.45 23.97
CA ARG A 59 -12.67 8.53 23.07
C ARG A 59 -13.42 8.25 21.76
N GLY A 60 -14.61 8.84 21.58
CA GLY A 60 -15.46 8.67 20.41
C GLY A 60 -16.80 7.99 20.73
N ASP A 61 -17.59 7.81 19.67
CA ASP A 61 -18.93 7.26 19.74
C ASP A 61 -18.88 5.73 19.85
N PHE A 62 -19.76 5.17 20.67
CA PHE A 62 -19.86 3.73 20.90
C PHE A 62 -21.31 3.30 21.06
N LEU A 63 -21.61 2.08 20.64
CA LEU A 63 -22.87 1.40 20.95
C LEU A 63 -22.75 0.78 22.33
N GLY A 64 -23.57 1.24 23.27
CA GLY A 64 -23.71 0.68 24.60
C GLY A 64 -25.06 -0.02 24.78
N CYS A 65 -25.12 -1.05 25.61
CA CYS A 65 -26.40 -1.68 25.96
C CYS A 65 -27.31 -0.72 26.76
N SER A 66 -28.62 -0.73 26.47
CA SER A 66 -29.63 0.00 27.23
C SER A 66 -29.70 -0.44 28.69
N ASN A 67 -29.38 -1.69 28.98
CA ASN A 67 -29.49 -2.30 30.30
C ASN A 67 -28.26 -2.08 31.18
N TYR A 68 -27.42 -1.09 30.87
CA TYR A 68 -26.37 -0.65 31.78
C TYR A 68 -26.99 -0.11 33.09
N PRO A 69 -26.53 -0.50 34.29
CA PRO A 69 -25.25 -1.16 34.60
C PRO A 69 -25.26 -2.70 34.58
N GLU A 70 -26.42 -3.35 34.47
CA GLU A 70 -26.56 -4.82 34.47
C GLU A 70 -25.86 -5.48 33.27
N CYS A 71 -25.78 -4.79 32.14
CA CYS A 71 -24.98 -5.21 30.98
C CYS A 71 -24.02 -4.10 30.55
N SER A 72 -22.72 -4.36 30.67
CA SER A 72 -21.64 -3.43 30.32
C SER A 72 -21.10 -3.60 28.90
N PHE A 73 -21.87 -4.20 27.99
CA PHE A 73 -21.46 -4.34 26.59
C PHE A 73 -21.27 -2.97 25.94
N MET A 74 -20.11 -2.80 25.31
CA MET A 74 -19.74 -1.62 24.55
C MET A 74 -19.02 -2.04 23.27
N GLN A 75 -19.41 -1.46 22.14
CA GLN A 75 -18.70 -1.62 20.88
C GLN A 75 -18.42 -0.23 20.29
N PRO A 76 -17.16 0.11 19.99
CA PRO A 76 -16.85 1.38 19.35
C PRO A 76 -17.53 1.44 17.98
N VAL A 77 -18.22 2.54 17.70
CA VAL A 77 -18.72 2.80 16.36
C VAL A 77 -17.54 3.30 15.56
N ALA A 78 -17.02 2.47 14.66
CA ALA A 78 -16.07 2.93 13.67
C ALA A 78 -16.77 4.02 12.85
N VAL A 79 -16.49 5.29 13.17
CA VAL A 79 -17.07 6.46 12.51
C VAL A 79 -16.86 6.31 11.01
N ARG A 80 -17.95 5.99 10.30
CA ARG A 80 -17.94 5.90 8.85
C ARG A 80 -17.83 7.31 8.28
N LYS A 81 -16.71 7.54 7.59
CA LYS A 81 -16.49 8.41 6.41
C LYS A 81 -15.54 9.59 6.63
N THR A 82 -14.24 9.31 6.74
CA THR A 82 -13.22 10.19 6.14
C THR A 82 -12.79 9.73 4.76
N VAL A 83 -13.31 8.58 4.30
CA VAL A 83 -12.99 8.02 3.00
C VAL A 83 -14.03 8.49 2.00
N ARG A 84 -13.67 9.46 1.15
CA ARG A 84 -14.52 9.92 0.04
C ARG A 84 -14.17 9.12 -1.20
N THR A 85 -15.14 8.42 -1.78
CA THR A 85 -14.98 7.83 -3.12
C THR A 85 -14.93 8.97 -4.14
N ILE A 86 -13.90 8.95 -4.97
CA ILE A 86 -13.66 9.94 -6.03
C ILE A 86 -14.14 9.39 -7.36
N LEU A 87 -13.82 8.12 -7.65
CA LEU A 87 -14.04 7.51 -8.95
C LEU A 87 -14.26 6.01 -8.81
N GLU A 88 -15.18 5.45 -9.59
CA GLU A 88 -15.35 4.01 -9.76
C GLU A 88 -14.48 3.52 -10.93
N ILE A 89 -13.80 2.41 -10.75
CA ILE A 89 -12.97 1.75 -11.76
C ILE A 89 -13.72 0.51 -12.23
N SER A 90 -13.77 0.28 -13.55
CA SER A 90 -14.46 -0.88 -14.15
C SER A 90 -13.80 -2.23 -13.81
N ASP A 91 -12.60 -2.21 -13.23
CA ASP A 91 -11.86 -3.39 -12.83
C ASP A 91 -12.46 -4.05 -11.58
N LYS A 92 -12.57 -5.38 -11.65
CA LYS A 92 -13.07 -6.19 -10.54
C LYS A 92 -11.94 -6.48 -9.56
N CYS A 93 -12.27 -6.42 -8.28
CA CYS A 93 -11.36 -6.83 -7.23
C CYS A 93 -11.10 -8.35 -7.29
N PRO A 94 -9.85 -8.79 -7.13
CA PRO A 94 -9.49 -10.21 -7.18
C PRO A 94 -10.02 -11.02 -5.99
N GLU A 95 -10.34 -10.38 -4.86
CA GLU A 95 -10.86 -11.08 -3.66
C GLU A 95 -12.39 -11.18 -3.65
N CYS A 96 -13.08 -10.10 -4.01
CA CYS A 96 -14.54 -9.96 -3.84
C CYS A 96 -15.32 -10.02 -5.17
N GLY A 97 -14.66 -9.79 -6.32
CA GLY A 97 -15.31 -9.66 -7.65
C GLY A 97 -16.08 -8.35 -7.87
N TYR A 98 -16.27 -7.54 -6.81
CA TYR A 98 -16.89 -6.22 -6.87
C TYR A 98 -15.95 -5.18 -7.51
N PRO A 99 -16.47 -4.07 -8.07
CA PRO A 99 -15.65 -3.06 -8.71
C PRO A 99 -14.70 -2.39 -7.71
N LEU A 100 -13.53 -1.99 -8.20
CA LEU A 100 -12.56 -1.19 -7.46
C LEU A 100 -12.94 0.30 -7.53
N GLU A 101 -12.59 1.04 -6.49
CA GLU A 101 -12.88 2.47 -6.38
C GLU A 101 -11.65 3.24 -5.94
N VAL A 102 -11.44 4.41 -6.53
CA VAL A 102 -10.48 5.40 -6.05
C VAL A 102 -11.09 6.12 -4.86
N LYS A 103 -10.48 5.96 -3.69
CA LYS A 103 -10.92 6.48 -2.40
C LYS A 103 -9.88 7.43 -1.83
N LYS A 104 -10.30 8.53 -1.20
CA LYS A 104 -9.42 9.48 -0.50
C LYS A 104 -9.55 9.30 1.00
N GLY A 105 -8.53 8.75 1.64
CA GLY A 105 -8.44 8.60 3.09
C GLY A 105 -7.48 9.62 3.74
N ARG A 106 -7.22 9.45 5.04
CA ARG A 106 -6.30 10.30 5.82
C ARG A 106 -4.87 10.33 5.25
N PHE A 107 -4.42 9.21 4.69
CA PHE A 107 -3.05 9.03 4.19
C PHE A 107 -2.90 9.34 2.69
N GLY A 108 -3.95 9.81 2.02
CA GLY A 108 -3.94 10.11 0.59
C GLY A 108 -4.99 9.33 -0.19
N ILE A 109 -4.84 9.33 -1.50
CA ILE A 109 -5.72 8.62 -2.44
C ILE A 109 -5.21 7.19 -2.60
N PHE A 110 -6.11 6.23 -2.56
CA PHE A 110 -5.83 4.80 -2.73
C PHE A 110 -6.94 4.15 -3.54
N ILE A 111 -6.70 2.97 -4.10
CA ILE A 111 -7.72 2.18 -4.79
C ILE A 111 -8.12 1.02 -3.88
N GLY A 112 -9.40 0.77 -3.68
CA GLY A 112 -9.88 -0.35 -2.85
C GLY A 112 -11.22 -0.92 -3.31
N CYS A 113 -11.59 -2.12 -2.82
CA CYS A 113 -12.89 -2.75 -3.16
C CYS A 113 -14.05 -1.82 -2.73
N SER A 114 -15.05 -1.67 -3.61
CA SER A 114 -16.31 -0.97 -3.32
C SER A 114 -17.03 -1.58 -2.11
N ASN A 115 -16.95 -2.92 -1.97
CA ASN A 115 -17.56 -3.70 -0.88
C ASN A 115 -16.86 -3.60 0.49
N TYR A 116 -16.12 -2.51 0.75
CA TYR A 116 -15.59 -2.21 2.08
C TYR A 116 -16.76 -1.86 3.04
N PRO A 117 -16.85 -2.40 4.27
CA PRO A 117 -15.79 -3.06 5.05
C PRO A 117 -15.75 -4.59 4.93
N ARG A 118 -16.62 -5.21 4.13
CA ARG A 118 -16.65 -6.69 3.97
C ARG A 118 -15.45 -7.21 3.20
N CYS A 119 -14.91 -6.41 2.29
CA CYS A 119 -13.66 -6.68 1.60
C CYS A 119 -12.65 -5.56 1.89
N GLY A 120 -11.52 -5.93 2.49
CA GLY A 120 -10.43 -5.03 2.86
C GLY A 120 -9.39 -4.82 1.76
N TYR A 121 -9.61 -5.34 0.56
CA TYR A 121 -8.66 -5.26 -0.54
C TYR A 121 -8.31 -3.81 -0.90
N ILE A 122 -7.01 -3.52 -0.92
CA ILE A 122 -6.42 -2.26 -1.37
C ILE A 122 -5.49 -2.59 -2.52
N TYR A 123 -5.77 -2.03 -3.70
CA TYR A 123 -4.87 -2.16 -4.84
C TYR A 123 -3.63 -1.32 -4.58
N ASN A 124 -2.52 -2.02 -4.39
CA ASN A 124 -1.21 -1.42 -4.21
C ASN A 124 -0.52 -1.38 -5.57
N ASN A 125 -0.33 -0.20 -6.16
CA ASN A 125 0.55 -0.02 -7.33
C ASN A 125 2.04 -0.07 -6.92
N ARG A 126 2.40 -1.04 -6.08
CA ARG A 126 3.80 -1.38 -5.83
C ARG A 126 4.27 -2.04 -7.11
N GLU A 127 4.95 -1.27 -7.94
CA GLU A 127 5.72 -1.89 -9.02
C GLU A 127 6.86 -2.64 -8.34
N ASP A 128 6.79 -3.95 -8.36
CA ASP A 128 7.91 -4.78 -7.99
C ASP A 128 9.03 -4.49 -8.98
N ALA A 129 10.24 -4.29 -8.46
CA ALA A 129 11.37 -4.10 -9.35
C ALA A 129 11.79 -5.41 -10.05
N GLY A 130 11.18 -6.55 -9.66
CA GLY A 130 11.49 -7.88 -10.17
C GLY A 130 12.93 -8.33 -9.87
N ILE A 131 13.59 -7.69 -8.90
CA ILE A 131 14.98 -7.94 -8.55
C ILE A 131 15.04 -8.54 -7.13
N PRO A 132 15.67 -9.71 -6.96
CA PRO A 132 15.84 -10.30 -5.64
C PRO A 132 16.76 -9.45 -4.76
N CYS A 133 16.52 -9.46 -3.47
CA CYS A 133 17.33 -8.73 -2.51
C CYS A 133 18.75 -9.30 -2.46
N PRO A 134 19.79 -8.46 -2.65
CA PRO A 134 21.19 -8.93 -2.69
C PRO A 134 21.77 -9.28 -1.31
N VAL A 135 21.03 -9.01 -0.23
CA VAL A 135 21.48 -9.26 1.15
C VAL A 135 20.89 -10.56 1.69
N CYS A 136 19.58 -10.77 1.51
CA CYS A 136 18.90 -11.94 2.05
C CYS A 136 18.59 -13.01 1.00
N HIS A 137 18.61 -12.70 -0.30
CA HIS A 137 18.24 -13.55 -1.43
C HIS A 137 16.84 -14.21 -1.37
N LYS A 138 16.09 -13.99 -0.29
CA LYS A 138 14.75 -14.57 -0.04
C LYS A 138 13.62 -13.61 -0.37
N GLY A 139 13.85 -12.30 -0.23
CA GLY A 139 12.86 -11.27 -0.52
C GLY A 139 13.15 -10.55 -1.83
N GLU A 140 12.17 -9.81 -2.32
CA GLU A 140 12.26 -9.02 -3.56
C GLU A 140 12.31 -7.53 -3.23
N MET A 141 12.79 -6.73 -4.18
CA MET A 141 12.86 -5.28 -4.03
C MET A 141 11.52 -4.63 -4.42
N GLU A 142 10.75 -4.21 -3.43
CA GLU A 142 9.47 -3.53 -3.59
C GLU A 142 9.62 -2.01 -3.61
N ARG A 143 8.87 -1.33 -4.48
CA ARG A 143 8.72 0.12 -4.44
C ARG A 143 7.86 0.55 -3.23
N ARG A 144 8.40 1.42 -2.38
CA ARG A 144 7.72 2.05 -1.24
C ARG A 144 7.79 3.57 -1.32
N GLN A 145 6.88 4.24 -0.62
CA GLN A 145 6.85 5.69 -0.51
C GLN A 145 7.04 6.10 0.95
N SER A 146 7.92 7.07 1.19
CA SER A 146 8.09 7.67 2.51
C SER A 146 6.96 8.66 2.81
N ARG A 147 6.79 9.04 4.08
CA ARG A 147 5.84 10.08 4.52
C ARG A 147 5.98 11.39 3.74
N ASN A 148 7.18 11.66 3.23
CA ASN A 148 7.51 12.87 2.48
C ASN A 148 7.27 12.72 0.96
N GLY A 149 6.61 11.64 0.51
CA GLY A 149 6.35 11.35 -0.90
C GLY A 149 7.57 10.86 -1.70
N ARG A 150 8.74 10.72 -1.06
CA ARG A 150 9.94 10.17 -1.72
C ARG A 150 9.80 8.67 -1.91
N VAL A 151 9.91 8.24 -3.16
CA VAL A 151 9.94 6.82 -3.53
C VAL A 151 11.29 6.22 -3.16
N PHE A 152 11.27 5.04 -2.56
CA PHE A 152 12.45 4.22 -2.29
C PHE A 152 12.10 2.76 -2.54
N TYR A 153 13.09 1.89 -2.64
CA TYR A 153 12.91 0.46 -2.82
C TYR A 153 13.42 -0.26 -1.58
N SER A 154 12.66 -1.22 -1.08
CA SER A 154 13.03 -1.99 0.12
C SER A 154 12.76 -3.47 -0.07
N CYS A 155 13.47 -4.31 0.66
CA CYS A 155 13.18 -5.73 0.69
C CYS A 155 11.75 -6.01 1.20
N SER A 156 11.03 -6.92 0.53
CA SER A 156 9.71 -7.40 0.97
C SER A 156 9.77 -8.10 2.33
N ASN A 157 10.89 -8.76 2.64
CA ASN A 157 11.13 -9.49 3.89
C ASN A 157 11.47 -8.58 5.10
N TYR A 158 10.87 -7.40 5.18
CA TYR A 158 10.95 -6.54 6.36
C TYR A 158 10.02 -7.09 7.46
N PRO A 159 10.42 -7.21 8.74
CA PRO A 159 11.53 -6.53 9.42
C PRO A 159 12.89 -7.26 9.40
N GLU A 160 12.93 -8.52 8.96
CA GLU A 160 14.14 -9.36 8.95
C GLU A 160 15.26 -8.78 8.08
N CYS A 161 14.91 -8.22 6.92
CA CYS A 161 15.85 -7.54 6.02
C CYS A 161 15.54 -6.04 5.91
N LYS A 162 16.45 -5.20 6.42
CA LYS A 162 16.34 -3.73 6.40
C LYS A 162 17.04 -3.08 5.20
N PHE A 163 17.35 -3.85 4.16
CA PHE A 163 18.02 -3.31 2.98
C PHE A 163 17.10 -2.38 2.19
N THR A 164 17.60 -1.18 1.87
CA THR A 164 16.85 -0.14 1.15
C THR A 164 17.72 0.57 0.12
N LEU A 165 17.08 1.02 -0.97
CA LEU A 165 17.68 1.78 -2.05
C LEU A 165 16.85 3.04 -2.35
N PRO A 166 17.49 4.19 -2.60
CA PRO A 166 16.77 5.44 -2.85
C PRO A 166 16.20 5.57 -4.27
N GLY A 167 16.47 4.61 -5.15
CA GLY A 167 16.07 4.63 -6.55
C GLY A 167 15.82 3.22 -7.06
N LYS A 168 15.35 3.11 -8.31
CA LYS A 168 15.00 1.82 -8.92
C LYS A 168 16.23 0.92 -8.97
N PRO A 169 16.17 -0.30 -8.41
CA PRO A 169 17.28 -1.23 -8.51
C PRO A 169 17.41 -1.71 -9.95
N VAL A 170 18.66 -1.97 -10.34
CA VAL A 170 19.04 -2.55 -11.61
C VAL A 170 20.00 -3.69 -11.30
N SER A 171 19.79 -4.84 -11.94
CA SER A 171 20.62 -6.04 -11.78
C SER A 171 21.96 -5.92 -12.52
N GLU A 172 22.70 -4.84 -12.25
CA GLU A 172 24.04 -4.61 -12.76
C GLU A 172 25.07 -4.77 -11.63
N LYS A 173 26.18 -5.44 -11.93
CA LYS A 173 27.28 -5.63 -10.98
C LYS A 173 28.14 -4.36 -10.92
N CYS A 174 28.52 -3.95 -9.71
CA CYS A 174 29.44 -2.83 -9.53
C CYS A 174 30.88 -3.25 -9.86
N GLU A 175 31.51 -2.55 -10.82
CA GLU A 175 32.90 -2.78 -11.25
C GLU A 175 33.94 -2.59 -10.13
N GLU A 176 33.65 -1.80 -9.09
CA GLU A 176 34.62 -1.53 -8.00
C GLU A 176 34.50 -2.49 -6.81
N CYS A 177 33.34 -3.11 -6.56
CA CYS A 177 33.13 -3.93 -5.35
C CYS A 177 32.42 -5.26 -5.61
N GLY A 178 32.06 -5.56 -6.84
CA GLY A 178 31.34 -6.79 -7.20
C GLY A 178 29.89 -6.86 -6.71
N PHE A 179 29.36 -5.80 -6.08
CA PHE A 179 28.00 -5.82 -5.54
C PHE A 179 26.96 -5.97 -6.66
N PRO A 180 25.99 -6.89 -6.56
CA PRO A 180 25.18 -7.33 -7.70
C PRO A 180 24.02 -6.40 -8.07
N VAL A 181 23.75 -5.36 -7.28
CA VAL A 181 22.62 -4.44 -7.51
C VAL A 181 23.10 -2.99 -7.49
N MET A 182 22.79 -2.26 -8.55
CA MET A 182 22.94 -0.81 -8.66
C MET A 182 21.56 -0.15 -8.63
N PHE A 183 21.50 1.17 -8.48
CA PHE A 183 20.24 1.91 -8.55
C PHE A 183 20.33 3.14 -9.45
N GLU A 184 19.20 3.47 -10.07
CA GLU A 184 19.06 4.65 -10.92
C GLU A 184 18.98 5.94 -10.11
N LYS A 185 19.74 6.93 -10.55
CA LYS A 185 19.73 8.29 -10.03
C LYS A 185 19.62 9.28 -11.18
N LYS A 186 18.55 10.10 -11.16
CA LYS A 186 18.38 11.19 -12.11
C LYS A 186 19.49 12.24 -11.93
N VAL A 187 20.15 12.62 -13.02
CA VAL A 187 21.18 13.67 -13.09
C VAL A 187 20.89 14.59 -14.28
N LYS A 188 21.54 15.76 -14.31
CA LYS A 188 21.37 16.72 -15.42
C LYS A 188 21.63 16.11 -16.81
N ALA A 189 22.53 15.13 -16.90
CA ALA A 189 22.91 14.45 -18.13
C ALA A 189 22.07 13.20 -18.46
N GLY A 190 20.99 12.91 -17.73
CA GLY A 190 20.15 11.73 -17.93
C GLY A 190 20.07 10.83 -16.69
N ILE A 191 20.15 9.51 -16.88
CA ILE A 191 20.06 8.52 -15.81
C ILE A 191 21.46 7.99 -15.50
N ALA A 192 21.87 8.10 -14.24
CA ALA A 192 23.13 7.59 -13.76
C ALA A 192 22.92 6.41 -12.81
N LEU A 193 23.69 5.34 -13.00
CA LEU A 193 23.70 4.20 -12.08
C LEU A 193 24.72 4.41 -10.97
N VAL A 194 24.28 4.11 -9.76
CA VAL A 194 25.09 4.21 -8.53
C VAL A 194 25.03 2.89 -7.78
N CYS A 195 26.15 2.47 -7.19
CA CYS A 195 26.22 1.22 -6.45
C CYS A 195 25.27 1.19 -5.25
N GLY A 196 24.55 0.08 -5.06
CA GLY A 196 23.64 -0.15 -3.93
C GLY A 196 24.33 -0.38 -2.58
N ASN A 197 25.62 -0.72 -2.57
CA ASN A 197 26.40 -0.89 -1.35
C ASN A 197 26.81 0.46 -0.76
N SER A 198 26.43 0.74 0.49
CA SER A 198 26.75 1.99 1.22
C SER A 198 28.24 2.15 1.51
N LEU A 199 28.98 1.04 1.60
CA LEU A 199 30.41 1.02 1.92
C LEU A 199 31.31 1.12 0.68
N CYS A 200 30.74 1.06 -0.54
CA CYS A 200 31.53 1.07 -1.77
C CYS A 200 32.19 2.45 -2.04
N SER A 201 33.47 2.41 -2.44
CA SER A 201 34.24 3.57 -2.88
C SER A 201 33.56 4.34 -4.02
N SER A 202 32.96 3.66 -4.99
CA SER A 202 32.25 4.30 -6.11
C SER A 202 31.07 5.14 -5.64
N ARG A 203 30.33 4.65 -4.65
CA ARG A 203 29.20 5.37 -4.04
C ARG A 203 29.66 6.58 -3.24
N ARG A 204 30.75 6.44 -2.46
CA ARG A 204 31.35 7.54 -1.68
C ARG A 204 31.95 8.63 -2.56
N LYS A 205 32.66 8.24 -3.63
CA LYS A 205 33.24 9.15 -4.63
C LYS A 205 32.22 9.69 -5.64
N ARG A 206 30.93 9.32 -5.50
CA ARG A 206 29.83 9.68 -6.42
C ARG A 206 30.17 9.38 -7.90
N LYS A 207 30.98 8.35 -8.15
CA LYS A 207 31.21 7.84 -9.50
C LYS A 207 29.90 7.27 -10.03
N LYS A 208 29.61 7.60 -11.28
CA LYS A 208 28.33 7.33 -11.91
C LYS A 208 28.58 6.77 -13.30
N LYS A 209 27.93 5.66 -13.62
CA LYS A 209 27.83 5.19 -15.00
C LYS A 209 26.64 5.90 -15.63
N ILE A 210 26.88 6.78 -16.59
CA ILE A 210 25.80 7.52 -17.26
C ILE A 210 25.25 6.62 -18.37
N ILE A 211 23.97 6.28 -18.28
CA ILE A 211 23.25 5.67 -19.39
C ILE A 211 22.90 6.82 -20.32
N ARG A 212 23.57 6.92 -21.47
CA ARG A 212 23.13 7.83 -22.53
C ARG A 212 21.91 7.18 -23.19
N PRO A 213 20.73 7.81 -23.18
CA PRO A 213 19.65 7.35 -24.06
C PRO A 213 20.18 7.46 -25.49
N ASN A 214 20.08 6.37 -26.25
CA ASN A 214 20.34 6.37 -27.69
C ASN A 214 19.32 7.26 -28.41
#